data_AF-A0A1J6J093-F1
#
_entry.id   AF-A0A1J6J093-F1
#
_cell.length_a   1.000
_cell.length_b   1.000
_cell.length_c   1.000
_cell.angle_alpha   90.00
_cell.angle_beta   90.00
_cell.angle_gamma   90.00
#
_symmetry.space_group_name_H-M   'P 1'
#
loop_
_entity.id
_entity.type
_entity.pdbx_description
1 polymer ?
#
loop_
_entity_poly.entity_id
_entity_poly.type
_entity_poly.pdbx_seq_one_letter_code
_entity_poly.pdbx_strand_id
1 'polypeptide(L)'
;MHYALLCDMDHASRNSREQLRAHGGLDVYLSLLEDELWSVTALDSIAVCLVHDNESRKVEQALLKKDAIQKMVKFFDFLHILEPFLKIITYVIFRVFAAYFACLSLFNLR
;
A
#
# COMPACT_ATOMS: atom_id res chain seq x y z
N MET A 1 12.20 -22.48 14.54
CA MET A 1 10.76 -22.41 14.18
C MET A 1 10.39 -21.18 13.33
N HIS A 2 11.31 -20.26 12.99
CA HIS A 2 11.04 -19.11 12.10
C HIS A 2 11.10 -19.42 10.58
N TYR A 3 11.68 -20.56 10.18
CA TYR A 3 11.97 -20.85 8.76
C TYR A 3 10.78 -21.45 7.98
N ALA A 4 9.75 -21.97 8.67
CA ALA A 4 8.60 -22.62 8.01
C ALA A 4 7.66 -21.60 7.36
N LEU A 5 7.40 -20.48 8.03
CA LEU A 5 6.58 -19.38 7.48
C LEU A 5 7.24 -18.73 6.25
N LEU A 6 8.58 -18.64 6.23
CA LEU A 6 9.34 -18.14 5.08
C LEU A 6 9.19 -19.06 3.86
N CYS A 7 9.34 -20.36 4.06
CA CYS A 7 9.19 -21.35 2.99
C CYS A 7 7.74 -21.45 2.49
N ASP A 8 6.77 -21.34 3.40
CA ASP A 8 5.35 -21.35 3.04
C ASP A 8 4.92 -20.09 2.29
N MET A 9 5.57 -18.94 2.45
CA MET A 9 5.27 -17.73 1.68
C MET A 9 6.03 -17.65 0.35
N ASP A 10 7.28 -18.13 0.31
CA ASP A 10 8.13 -18.13 -0.88
C ASP A 10 7.82 -19.31 -1.84
N HIS A 11 7.18 -20.38 -1.33
CA HIS A 11 6.65 -21.51 -2.12
C HIS A 11 5.12 -21.66 -2.04
N ALA A 12 4.40 -20.74 -1.40
CA ALA A 12 2.94 -20.71 -1.45
C ALA A 12 2.48 -20.66 -2.91
N SER A 13 1.90 -21.75 -3.38
CA SER A 13 1.12 -21.77 -4.61
C SER A 13 0.12 -20.60 -4.61
N ARG A 14 -0.31 -20.17 -5.81
CA ARG A 14 -1.34 -19.13 -5.99
C ARG A 14 -2.57 -19.33 -5.05
N ASN A 15 -2.90 -20.58 -4.74
CA ASN A 15 -4.01 -21.00 -3.89
C ASN A 15 -3.84 -20.63 -2.39
N SER A 16 -2.61 -20.67 -1.84
CA SER A 16 -2.33 -20.28 -0.45
C SER A 16 -2.42 -18.77 -0.24
N ARG A 17 -2.06 -17.96 -1.25
CA ARG A 17 -2.33 -16.52 -1.27
C ARG A 17 -3.82 -16.21 -1.34
N GLU A 18 -4.58 -17.01 -2.10
CA GLU A 18 -6.05 -16.89 -2.19
C GLU A 18 -6.75 -17.33 -0.89
N GLN A 19 -6.24 -18.33 -0.17
CA GLN A 19 -6.79 -18.74 1.13
C GLN A 19 -6.50 -17.74 2.26
N LEU A 20 -5.32 -17.11 2.28
CA LEU A 20 -5.01 -16.02 3.21
C LEU A 20 -5.96 -14.83 2.98
N ARG A 21 -6.23 -14.48 1.71
CA ARG A 21 -7.21 -13.46 1.33
C ARG A 21 -8.62 -13.77 1.83
N ALA A 22 -9.02 -15.05 1.83
CA ALA A 22 -10.34 -15.47 2.27
C ALA A 22 -10.57 -15.43 3.80
N HIS A 23 -9.52 -15.43 4.63
CA HIS A 23 -9.64 -15.58 6.10
C HIS A 23 -8.77 -14.58 6.89
N GLY A 24 -8.87 -13.27 6.61
CA GLY A 24 -8.22 -12.24 7.44
C GLY A 24 -6.75 -11.94 7.12
N GLY A 25 -6.30 -12.26 5.90
CA GLY A 25 -4.90 -12.05 5.47
C GLY A 25 -4.42 -10.60 5.50
N LEU A 26 -5.33 -9.61 5.47
CA LEU A 26 -4.94 -8.21 5.57
C LEU A 26 -4.34 -7.86 6.93
N ASP A 27 -4.86 -8.42 8.04
CA ASP A 27 -4.30 -8.17 9.37
C ASP A 27 -2.91 -8.80 9.52
N VAL A 28 -2.66 -9.92 8.84
CA VAL A 28 -1.35 -10.56 8.76
C VAL A 28 -0.37 -9.67 8.00
N TYR A 29 -0.75 -9.17 6.81
CA TYR A 29 0.11 -8.25 6.05
C TYR A 29 0.39 -6.96 6.81
N LEU A 30 -0.61 -6.38 7.49
CA LEU A 30 -0.43 -5.19 8.32
C LEU A 30 0.55 -5.45 9.47
N SER A 31 0.51 -6.62 10.09
CA SER A 31 1.43 -6.99 11.17
C SER A 31 2.86 -7.20 10.66
N LEU A 32 3.03 -7.64 9.41
CA LEU A 32 4.34 -7.84 8.77
C LEU A 32 5.00 -6.54 8.27
N LEU A 33 4.28 -5.40 8.26
CA LEU A 33 4.88 -4.11 7.91
C LEU A 33 5.99 -3.67 8.87
N GLU A 34 6.03 -4.23 10.09
CA GLU A 34 7.07 -3.95 11.07
C GLU A 34 8.26 -4.92 11.00
N ASP A 35 8.21 -5.92 10.11
CA ASP A 35 9.27 -6.91 9.95
C ASP A 35 10.27 -6.49 8.86
N GLU A 36 11.56 -6.49 9.19
CA GLU A 36 12.62 -6.02 8.29
C GLU A 36 12.76 -6.84 7.00
N LEU A 37 12.39 -8.12 7.02
CA LEU A 37 12.49 -9.02 5.88
C LEU A 37 11.20 -9.05 5.06
N TRP A 38 10.05 -8.96 5.72
CA TRP A 38 8.74 -9.18 5.11
C TRP A 38 7.98 -7.91 4.75
N SER A 39 8.37 -6.76 5.27
CA SER A 39 7.60 -5.52 5.13
C SER A 39 7.38 -5.08 3.68
N VAL A 40 8.38 -5.24 2.80
CA VAL A 40 8.23 -4.93 1.37
C VAL A 40 7.25 -5.89 0.68
N THR A 41 7.38 -7.19 0.94
CA THR A 41 6.48 -8.22 0.38
C THR A 41 5.05 -8.08 0.90
N ALA A 42 4.90 -7.69 2.17
CA ALA A 42 3.60 -7.39 2.77
C ALA A 42 2.95 -6.17 2.10
N LEU A 43 3.71 -5.10 1.87
CA LEU A 43 3.21 -3.90 1.18
C LEU A 43 2.79 -4.22 -0.26
N ASP A 44 3.58 -5.00 -1.00
CA ASP A 44 3.25 -5.43 -2.36
C ASP A 44 1.96 -6.27 -2.39
N SER A 45 1.81 -7.17 -1.42
CA SER A 45 0.59 -7.97 -1.25
C SER A 45 -0.64 -7.11 -0.97
N ILE A 46 -0.52 -6.06 -0.13
CA ILE A 46 -1.59 -5.09 0.12
C ILE A 46 -1.94 -4.33 -1.16
N ALA A 47 -0.93 -3.88 -1.93
CA ALA A 47 -1.14 -3.16 -3.19
C ALA A 47 -1.90 -4.01 -4.22
N VAL A 48 -1.54 -5.30 -4.36
CA VAL A 48 -2.27 -6.24 -5.22
C VAL A 48 -3.72 -6.41 -4.76
N CYS A 49 -3.98 -6.47 -3.45
CA CYS A 49 -5.34 -6.57 -2.91
C CYS A 49 -6.19 -5.32 -3.22
N LEU A 50 -5.57 -4.13 -3.27
CA LEU A 50 -6.27 -2.89 -3.65
C LEU A 50 -6.67 -2.86 -5.12
N VAL A 51 -5.82 -3.36 -6.02
CA VAL A 51 -5.99 -3.24 -7.48
C VAL A 51 -6.92 -4.31 -8.06
N HIS A 52 -6.87 -5.54 -7.53
CA HIS A 52 -7.45 -6.71 -8.22
C HIS A 52 -8.69 -7.31 -7.57
N ASP A 53 -9.12 -6.81 -6.41
CA ASP A 53 -10.19 -7.47 -5.64
C ASP A 53 -11.54 -6.73 -5.74
N ASN A 54 -12.64 -7.48 -5.89
CA ASN A 54 -14.00 -6.97 -5.76
C ASN A 54 -14.28 -6.43 -4.34
N GLU A 55 -13.38 -6.75 -3.40
CA GLU A 55 -13.39 -6.31 -2.01
C GLU A 55 -12.46 -5.12 -1.73
N SER A 56 -11.98 -4.41 -2.77
CA SER A 56 -11.13 -3.21 -2.63
C SER A 56 -11.69 -2.22 -1.60
N ARG A 57 -13.01 -2.02 -1.55
CA ARG A 57 -13.67 -1.19 -0.53
C ARG A 57 -13.45 -1.69 0.91
N LYS A 58 -13.46 -3.01 1.15
CA LYS A 58 -13.20 -3.58 2.49
C LYS A 58 -11.72 -3.41 2.86
N VAL A 59 -10.81 -3.60 1.90
CA VAL A 59 -9.37 -3.36 2.09
C VAL A 59 -9.12 -1.90 2.42
N GLU A 60 -9.68 -0.97 1.66
CA GLU A 60 -9.63 0.47 1.92
C GLU A 60 -10.16 0.80 3.33
N GLN A 61 -11.34 0.29 3.70
CA GLN A 61 -11.90 0.54 5.04
C GLN A 61 -11.00 0.00 6.16
N ALA A 62 -10.35 -1.13 5.96
CA ALA A 62 -9.40 -1.67 6.93
C ALA A 62 -8.11 -0.84 7.01
N LEU A 63 -7.60 -0.33 5.88
CA LEU A 63 -6.44 0.57 5.84
C LEU A 63 -6.74 1.94 6.47
N LEU A 64 -8.00 2.39 6.45
CA LEU A 64 -8.43 3.63 7.11
C LEU A 64 -8.56 3.50 8.64
N LYS A 65 -8.44 2.29 9.21
CA LYS A 65 -8.42 2.12 10.67
C LYS A 65 -7.14 2.74 11.25
N LYS A 66 -7.28 3.38 12.41
CA LYS A 66 -6.17 4.07 13.10
C LYS A 66 -4.91 3.20 13.25
N ASP A 67 -5.07 1.93 13.64
CA ASP A 67 -3.95 1.00 13.82
C ASP A 67 -3.20 0.73 12.51
N ALA A 68 -3.93 0.50 11.42
CA ALA A 68 -3.34 0.27 10.09
C ALA A 68 -2.56 1.50 9.61
N ILE A 69 -3.12 2.70 9.79
CA ILE A 69 -2.45 3.96 9.45
C ILE A 69 -1.15 4.10 10.27
N GLN A 70 -1.19 3.82 11.56
CA GLN A 70 0.01 3.91 12.42
C GLN A 70 1.12 2.96 11.98
N LYS A 71 0.76 1.71 11.64
CA LYS A 71 1.71 0.72 11.11
C LYS A 71 2.33 1.17 9.78
N MET A 72 1.51 1.71 8.87
CA MET A 72 2.00 2.25 7.59
C MET A 72 2.94 3.45 7.79
N VAL A 73 2.58 4.40 8.64
CA VAL A 73 3.44 5.56 8.95
C VAL A 73 4.77 5.11 9.52
N LYS A 74 4.74 4.18 10.49
CA LYS A 74 5.96 3.62 11.11
C LYS A 74 6.84 2.90 10.08
N PHE A 75 6.25 2.14 9.17
CA PHE A 75 6.99 1.49 8.08
C PHE A 75 7.72 2.51 7.18
N PHE A 76 7.03 3.56 6.72
CA PHE A 76 7.66 4.57 5.87
C PHE A 76 8.69 5.43 6.61
N ASP A 77 8.51 5.62 7.92
CA ASP A 77 9.48 6.32 8.77
C ASP A 77 10.73 5.46 9.01
N PHE A 78 10.56 4.15 9.27
CA PHE A 78 11.65 3.18 9.41
C PHE A 78 12.54 3.13 8.16
N LEU A 79 11.95 3.21 6.97
CA LEU A 79 12.70 3.26 5.72
C LEU A 79 13.25 4.65 5.38
N HIS A 80 12.93 5.69 6.17
CA HIS A 80 13.20 7.09 5.86
C HIS A 80 12.64 7.55 4.51
N ILE A 81 11.57 6.90 4.03
CA ILE A 81 10.94 7.15 2.73
C ILE A 81 9.74 8.08 2.86
N LEU A 82 9.16 8.24 4.06
CA LEU A 82 7.93 9.01 4.24
C LEU A 82 8.05 10.46 3.73
N GLU A 83 9.07 11.19 4.18
CA GLU A 83 9.27 12.59 3.80
C GLU A 83 9.61 12.74 2.30
N PRO A 84 10.56 11.97 1.72
CA PRO A 84 10.77 11.95 0.27
C PRO A 84 9.50 11.62 -0.53
N PHE A 85 8.73 10.63 -0.09
CA PHE A 85 7.51 10.18 -0.76
C PHE A 85 6.43 11.26 -0.76
N LEU A 86 6.21 11.91 0.39
CA LEU A 86 5.26 13.03 0.50
C LEU A 86 5.68 14.23 -0.36
N LYS A 87 6.98 14.54 -0.43
CA LYS A 87 7.52 15.60 -1.32
C LYS A 87 7.21 15.31 -2.78
N ILE A 88 7.44 14.08 -3.24
CA ILE A 88 7.16 13.67 -4.63
C ILE A 88 5.66 13.79 -4.93
N ILE A 89 4.80 13.23 -4.08
CA ILE A 89 3.33 13.30 -4.26
C ILE A 89 2.87 14.75 -4.33
N THR A 90 3.31 15.59 -3.39
CA THR A 90 2.94 17.01 -3.34
C THR A 90 3.39 17.75 -4.60
N TYR A 91 4.62 17.52 -5.04
CA TYR A 91 5.17 18.14 -6.24
C TYR A 91 4.40 17.73 -7.50
N VAL A 92 4.10 16.43 -7.66
CA VAL A 92 3.34 15.90 -8.80
C VAL A 92 1.93 16.47 -8.81
N ILE A 93 1.23 16.46 -7.66
CA ILE A 93 -0.12 17.02 -7.54
C ILE A 93 -0.10 18.51 -7.90
N PHE A 94 0.79 19.30 -7.32
CA PHE A 94 0.91 20.73 -7.62
C PHE A 94 1.14 20.99 -9.12
N ARG A 95 2.01 20.19 -9.75
CA ARG A 95 2.30 20.25 -11.18
C ARG A 95 1.10 19.91 -12.05
N VAL A 96 0.30 18.92 -11.67
CA VAL A 96 -0.94 18.53 -12.34
C VAL A 96 -1.98 19.65 -12.21
N PHE A 97 -2.18 20.20 -11.02
CA PHE A 97 -3.09 21.33 -10.80
C PHE A 97 -2.69 22.58 -11.58
N ALA A 98 -1.39 22.91 -11.59
CA ALA A 98 -0.87 24.04 -12.37
C ALA A 98 -1.08 23.84 -13.88
N ALA A 99 -0.84 22.62 -14.40
CA ALA A 99 -1.08 22.29 -15.79
C ALA A 99 -2.58 22.36 -16.15
N TYR A 100 -3.45 21.87 -15.27
CA TYR A 100 -4.90 21.96 -15.43
C TYR A 100 -5.37 23.42 -15.49
N PHE A 101 -4.88 24.26 -14.56
CA PHE A 101 -5.24 25.68 -14.52
C PHE A 101 -4.72 26.46 -15.74
N ALA A 102 -3.49 26.19 -16.19
CA ALA A 102 -2.94 26.78 -17.41
C ALA A 102 -3.74 26.37 -18.67
N CYS A 103 -4.21 25.13 -18.73
CA CYS A 103 -5.07 24.65 -19.82
C CYS A 103 -6.45 25.33 -19.79
N LEU A 104 -7.03 25.51 -18.60
CA LEU A 104 -8.32 26.18 -18.42
C LEU A 104 -8.27 27.67 -18.77
N SER A 105 -7.18 28.37 -18.45
CA SER A 105 -6.98 29.78 -18.80
C SER A 105 -6.72 29.99 -20.28
N LEU A 106 -6.01 29.06 -20.95
CA LEU A 106 -5.90 29.04 -22.42
C LEU A 106 -7.26 28.81 -23.11
N PHE A 107 -8.14 27.99 -22.52
CA PHE A 107 -9.48 27.73 -23.07
C PHE A 107 -10.46 28.89 -22.82
N ASN A 108 -10.33 29.65 -21.72
CA ASN A 108 -11.17 30.83 -21.44
C ASN A 108 -10.70 32.11 -22.17
N LEU A 109 -9.51 32.11 -22.77
CA LEU A 109 -9.02 33.21 -23.61
C LEU A 109 -9.37 33.05 -25.11
N ARG A 110 -10.11 32.00 -25.47
CA ARG A 110 -10.53 31.69 -26.85
C ARG A 110 -12.04 31.70 -26.95
#